data_AF-A0A9E3VZF0-F1
#
_entry.id   AF-A0A9E3VZF0-F1
#
_cell.length_a   1.000
_cell.length_b   1.000
_cell.length_c   1.000
_cell.angle_alpha   90.00
_cell.angle_beta   90.00
_cell.angle_gamma   90.00
#
_symmetry.space_group_name_H-M   'P 1'
#
loop_
_entity.id
_entity.type
_entity.pdbx_description
1 polymer ?
#
loop_
_entity_poly.entity_id
_entity_poly.type
_entity_poly.pdbx_seq_one_letter_code
_entity_poly.pdbx_strand_id
1 'polypeptide(L)'
;MSRNQMQHAQQLIKQGRYDEARKLLRSIDHPKAREWLEKLDKRAPARAPRRRTGGGIGGRIVGFLTYVLTIVISAAVTIGLLAGLVVSTASSRSAAQQQAFEATTVAGLPTATATRPARTGVVISSQN
;
A
#
# COMPACT_ATOMS: atom_id res chain seq x y z
N MET A 1 47.85 15.97 19.18
CA MET A 1 46.63 15.29 18.65
C MET A 1 45.63 14.91 19.76
N SER A 2 46.05 14.36 20.91
CA SER A 2 45.15 13.86 21.97
C SER A 2 44.13 14.87 22.56
N ARG A 3 44.45 16.18 22.60
CA ARG A 3 43.55 17.20 23.20
C ARG A 3 42.20 17.35 22.48
N ASN A 4 42.17 17.34 21.14
CA ASN A 4 40.93 17.48 20.37
C ASN A 4 40.01 16.27 20.55
N GLN A 5 40.58 15.06 20.59
CA GLN A 5 39.81 13.84 20.82
C GLN A 5 39.23 13.79 22.23
N MET A 6 39.96 14.29 23.24
CA MET A 6 39.46 14.43 24.60
C MET A 6 38.28 15.41 24.71
N GLN A 7 38.34 16.56 24.01
CA GLN A 7 37.22 17.51 23.98
C GLN A 7 35.99 16.93 23.28
N HIS A 8 36.19 16.23 22.17
CA HIS A 8 35.12 15.53 21.47
C HIS A 8 34.47 14.47 22.37
N ALA A 9 35.27 13.67 23.07
CA ALA A 9 34.76 12.70 24.04
C ALA A 9 33.89 13.37 25.12
N GLN A 10 34.29 14.54 25.63
CA GLN A 10 33.46 15.29 26.58
C GLN A 10 32.12 15.75 25.99
N GLN A 11 32.11 16.21 24.75
CA GLN A 11 30.87 16.62 24.08
C GLN A 11 29.91 15.43 23.93
N LEU A 12 30.42 14.25 23.54
CA LEU A 12 29.61 13.03 23.45
C LEU A 12 29.01 12.63 24.81
N ILE A 13 29.78 12.77 25.89
CA ILE A 13 29.29 12.51 27.25
C ILE A 13 28.18 13.50 27.62
N LYS A 14 28.34 14.79 27.31
CA LYS A 14 27.30 15.81 27.57
C LYS A 14 26.01 15.55 26.78
N GLN A 15 26.13 15.00 25.57
CA GLN A 15 25.00 14.61 24.73
C GLN A 15 24.37 13.26 25.15
N GLY A 16 24.90 12.58 26.17
CA GLY A 16 24.42 11.27 26.61
C GLY A 16 24.81 10.10 25.69
N ARG A 17 25.71 10.32 24.72
CA ARG A 17 26.20 9.30 23.78
C ARG A 17 27.38 8.53 24.38
N TYR A 18 27.12 7.81 25.47
CA TYR A 18 28.15 7.15 26.27
C TYR A 18 28.90 6.04 25.51
N ASP A 19 28.24 5.33 24.60
CA ASP A 19 28.87 4.23 23.85
C ASP A 19 29.91 4.74 22.85
N GLU A 20 29.64 5.87 22.21
CA GLU A 20 30.59 6.52 21.30
C GLU A 20 31.73 7.18 22.05
N ALA A 21 31.42 7.85 23.17
CA ALA A 21 32.43 8.39 24.06
C ALA A 21 33.39 7.30 24.54
N ARG A 22 32.89 6.10 24.91
CA ARG A 22 33.72 4.94 25.28
C ARG A 22 34.64 4.50 24.16
N LYS A 23 34.13 4.39 22.93
CA LYS A 23 34.96 4.01 21.76
C LYS A 23 36.10 5.00 21.56
N LEU A 24 35.79 6.30 21.63
CA LEU A 24 36.79 7.35 21.45
C LEU A 24 37.79 7.41 22.61
N LEU A 25 37.36 7.20 23.86
CA LEU A 25 38.26 7.16 25.02
C LEU A 25 39.17 5.93 25.02
N ARG A 26 38.72 4.79 24.45
CA ARG A 26 39.54 3.58 24.32
C ARG A 26 40.66 3.72 23.30
N SER A 27 40.51 4.58 22.28
CA SER A 27 41.56 4.82 21.29
C SER A 27 42.60 5.85 21.74
N ILE A 28 42.36 6.56 22.85
CA ILE A 28 43.27 7.56 23.41
C ILE A 28 44.07 6.92 24.55
N ASP A 29 45.38 6.77 24.38
CA ASP A 29 46.25 6.34 25.48
C ASP A 29 46.63 7.53 26.37
N HIS A 30 45.79 7.78 27.38
CA HIS A 30 46.01 8.84 28.36
C HIS A 30 45.43 8.42 29.72
N PRO A 31 46.11 8.69 30.86
CA PRO A 31 45.63 8.26 32.19
C PRO A 31 44.22 8.81 32.51
N LYS A 32 43.99 10.09 32.18
CA LYS A 32 42.68 10.75 32.33
C LYS A 32 41.54 10.09 31.52
N ALA A 33 41.83 9.48 30.38
CA ALA A 33 40.81 8.79 29.59
C ALA A 33 40.33 7.52 30.30
N ARG A 34 41.25 6.82 30.98
CA ARG A 34 40.94 5.63 31.81
C ARG A 34 40.04 5.99 32.99
N GLU A 35 40.33 7.08 33.69
CA GLU A 35 39.46 7.59 34.78
C GLU A 35 38.05 7.91 34.29
N TRP A 36 37.92 8.48 33.09
CA TRP A 36 36.61 8.81 32.53
C TRP A 36 35.84 7.56 32.10
N LEU A 37 36.51 6.54 31.57
CA LEU A 37 35.89 5.24 31.29
C LEU A 37 35.31 4.62 32.57
N GLU A 38 36.07 4.65 33.67
CA GLU A 38 35.60 4.12 34.95
C GLU A 38 34.38 4.90 35.49
N LYS A 39 34.41 6.24 35.38
CA LYS A 39 33.27 7.10 35.74
C LYS A 39 32.03 6.83 34.88
N LEU A 40 32.23 6.56 33.58
CA LEU A 40 31.17 6.19 32.64
C LEU A 40 30.57 4.83 32.99
N ASP A 41 31.41 3.84 33.34
CA ASP A 41 30.95 2.52 33.75
C ASP A 41 30.15 2.55 35.05
N LYS A 42 30.49 3.44 35.99
CA LYS A 42 29.69 3.66 37.22
C LYS A 42 28.34 4.34 36.93
N ARG A 43 28.31 5.35 36.05
CA ARG A 43 27.08 6.13 35.78
C ARG A 43 26.12 5.44 34.82
N ALA A 44 26.63 4.73 33.84
CA ALA A 44 25.85 4.09 32.80
C ALA A 44 26.54 2.76 32.46
N PRO A 45 26.44 1.72 33.31
CA PRO A 45 27.12 0.45 33.08
C PRO A 45 26.85 -0.01 31.66
N ALA A 46 27.91 -0.42 30.95
CA ALA A 46 27.80 -0.85 29.57
C ALA A 46 26.61 -1.79 29.48
N ARG A 47 25.56 -1.33 28.79
CA ARG A 47 24.32 -2.10 28.69
C ARG A 47 24.77 -3.42 28.11
N ALA A 48 24.73 -4.48 28.93
CA ALA A 48 25.07 -5.82 28.50
C ALA A 48 24.36 -5.99 27.17
N PRO A 49 25.07 -6.35 26.08
CA PRO A 49 24.45 -6.44 24.77
C PRO A 49 23.21 -7.27 25.00
N ARG A 50 22.04 -6.64 24.84
CA ARG A 50 20.77 -7.30 25.07
C ARG A 50 20.82 -8.44 24.08
N ARG A 51 21.20 -9.63 24.54
CA ARG A 51 21.14 -10.84 23.78
C ARG A 51 19.71 -10.82 23.29
N ARG A 52 19.53 -10.67 21.99
CA ARG A 52 18.23 -10.80 21.33
C ARG A 52 17.84 -12.27 21.52
N THR A 53 17.40 -12.59 22.73
CA THR A 53 17.07 -13.91 23.23
C THR A 53 15.90 -13.69 24.16
N GLY A 54 14.73 -14.15 23.72
CA GLY A 54 13.55 -14.23 24.57
C GLY A 54 12.50 -13.18 24.24
N GLY A 55 11.47 -13.63 23.51
CA GLY A 55 10.26 -12.86 23.29
C GLY A 55 9.60 -12.48 24.61
N GLY A 56 9.59 -11.19 24.92
CA GLY A 56 8.65 -10.63 25.87
C GLY A 56 7.26 -10.63 25.24
N ILE A 57 6.27 -11.11 25.99
CA ILE A 57 4.88 -11.33 25.60
C ILE A 57 4.23 -10.08 24.95
N GLY A 58 4.74 -8.86 25.19
CA GLY A 58 4.31 -7.63 24.52
C GLY A 58 4.66 -7.50 23.04
N GLY A 59 5.59 -8.30 22.51
CA GLY A 59 5.94 -8.31 21.08
C GLY A 59 4.99 -9.12 20.20
N ARG A 60 4.20 -10.04 20.79
CA ARG A 60 3.24 -10.87 20.05
C ARG A 60 2.03 -10.07 19.57
N ILE A 61 1.56 -9.11 20.35
CA ILE A 61 0.43 -8.25 19.96
C ILE A 61 0.84 -7.34 18.82
N VAL A 62 2.03 -6.74 18.89
CA VAL A 62 2.55 -5.89 17.80
C VAL A 62 2.79 -6.73 16.53
N GLY A 63 3.39 -7.91 16.66
CA GLY A 63 3.58 -8.83 15.52
C GLY A 63 2.26 -9.33 14.92
N PHE A 64 1.24 -9.56 15.75
CA PHE A 64 -0.09 -9.95 15.28
C PHE A 64 -0.80 -8.78 14.58
N LEU A 65 -0.70 -7.56 15.13
CA LEU A 65 -1.29 -6.36 14.52
C LEU A 65 -0.65 -6.07 13.16
N THR A 66 0.68 -6.15 13.06
CA THR A 66 1.37 -5.93 11.79
C THR A 66 1.02 -7.03 10.78
N TYR A 67 0.93 -8.28 11.23
CA TYR A 67 0.51 -9.41 10.38
C TYR A 67 -0.93 -9.22 9.85
N VAL A 68 -1.90 -8.90 10.71
CA VAL A 68 -3.28 -8.64 10.31
C VAL A 68 -3.36 -7.45 9.35
N LEU A 69 -2.65 -6.35 9.64
CA LEU A 69 -2.61 -5.18 8.76
C LEU A 69 -2.08 -5.52 7.37
N THR A 70 -1.00 -6.32 7.27
CA THR A 70 -0.48 -6.76 5.96
C THR A 70 -1.46 -7.63 5.19
N ILE A 71 -2.19 -8.52 5.86
CA ILE A 71 -3.24 -9.32 5.23
C ILE A 71 -4.34 -8.43 4.68
N VAL A 72 -4.85 -7.48 5.47
CA VAL A 72 -5.93 -6.57 5.04
C VAL A 72 -5.52 -5.73 3.82
N ILE A 73 -4.30 -5.17 3.84
CA ILE A 73 -3.78 -4.40 2.70
C ILE A 73 -3.66 -5.29 1.46
N SER A 74 -3.12 -6.51 1.60
CA SER A 74 -2.99 -7.45 0.49
C SER A 74 -4.35 -7.81 -0.12
N ALA A 75 -5.35 -8.08 0.72
CA ALA A 75 -6.71 -8.42 0.31
C ALA A 75 -7.35 -7.26 -0.47
N ALA A 76 -7.24 -6.03 0.04
CA ALA A 76 -7.77 -4.85 -0.61
C ALA A 76 -7.14 -4.62 -2.00
N VAL A 77 -5.82 -4.81 -2.13
CA VAL A 77 -5.12 -4.71 -3.42
C VAL A 77 -5.60 -5.76 -4.41
N THR A 78 -5.73 -7.03 -3.99
CA THR A 78 -6.25 -8.10 -4.85
C THR A 78 -7.69 -7.85 -5.30
N ILE A 79 -8.56 -7.38 -4.41
CA ILE A 79 -9.96 -7.07 -4.74
C ILE A 79 -10.03 -5.89 -5.71
N GLY A 80 -9.23 -4.84 -5.48
CA GLY A 80 -9.15 -3.68 -6.37
C GLY A 80 -8.66 -4.04 -7.77
N LEU A 81 -7.64 -4.89 -7.88
CA LEU A 81 -7.13 -5.39 -9.16
C LEU A 81 -8.19 -6.23 -9.90
N LEU A 82 -8.89 -7.13 -9.20
CA LEU A 82 -9.96 -7.93 -9.80
C LEU A 82 -11.11 -7.06 -10.29
N ALA A 83 -11.58 -6.10 -9.49
CA ALA A 83 -12.64 -5.18 -9.88
C ALA A 83 -12.22 -4.31 -11.08
N GLY A 84 -10.99 -3.79 -11.07
CA GLY A 84 -10.44 -3.02 -12.18
C GLY A 84 -10.34 -3.85 -13.48
N LEU A 85 -9.97 -5.12 -13.39
CA LEU A 85 -9.91 -6.01 -14.54
C LEU A 85 -11.30 -6.25 -15.14
N VAL A 86 -12.31 -6.51 -14.29
CA VAL A 86 -13.71 -6.71 -14.72
C VAL A 86 -14.24 -5.48 -15.44
N VAL A 87 -14.06 -4.29 -14.86
CA VAL A 87 -14.46 -3.01 -15.50
C VAL A 87 -13.75 -2.83 -16.84
N SER A 88 -12.45 -3.13 -16.91
CA SER A 88 -11.68 -3.02 -18.16
C SER A 88 -12.22 -3.96 -19.25
N THR A 89 -12.56 -5.20 -18.89
CA THR A 89 -13.14 -6.16 -19.86
C THR A 89 -14.55 -5.78 -20.32
N ALA A 90 -15.34 -5.11 -19.48
CA ALA A 90 -16.65 -4.60 -19.85
C ALA A 90 -16.54 -3.45 -20.88
N SER A 91 -15.59 -2.54 -20.69
CA SER A 91 -15.36 -1.44 -21.63
C SER A 91 -14.93 -1.91 -23.02
N SER A 92 -14.17 -3.02 -23.12
CA SER A 92 -13.76 -3.57 -24.42
C SER A 92 -14.91 -4.21 -25.21
N ARG A 93 -15.91 -4.79 -24.55
CA ARG A 93 -17.08 -5.39 -25.25
C ARG A 93 -17.95 -4.34 -25.92
N SER A 94 -18.11 -3.16 -25.30
CA SER A 94 -18.93 -2.08 -25.85
C SER A 94 -18.37 -1.53 -27.17
N ALA A 95 -17.05 -1.45 -27.31
CA ALA A 95 -16.41 -0.98 -28.54
C ALA A 95 -16.55 -1.98 -29.70
N ALA A 96 -16.49 -3.29 -29.42
CA ALA A 96 -16.65 -4.33 -30.45
C ALA A 96 -18.09 -4.42 -30.99
N GLN A 97 -19.10 -4.08 -30.16
CA GLN A 97 -20.50 -4.18 -30.56
C GLN A 97 -20.95 -3.02 -31.47
N GLN A 98 -20.30 -1.84 -31.40
CA GLN A 98 -20.62 -0.71 -32.28
C GLN A 98 -20.16 -0.92 -33.74
N GLN A 99 -19.08 -1.68 -33.98
CA GLN A 99 -18.62 -1.98 -35.34
C GLN A 99 -19.51 -2.99 -36.08
N ALA A 100 -20.31 -3.79 -35.37
CA ALA A 100 -21.21 -4.77 -36.00
C ALA A 100 -22.50 -4.14 -36.57
N PHE A 101 -22.92 -2.96 -36.07
CA PHE A 101 -24.15 -2.30 -36.54
C PHE A 101 -23.97 -1.44 -37.78
N GLU A 102 -22.75 -1.01 -38.13
CA GLU A 102 -22.52 -0.25 -39.37
C GLU A 102 -22.45 -1.13 -40.62
N ALA A 103 -22.22 -2.44 -40.50
CA ALA A 103 -22.05 -3.31 -41.66
C ALA A 103 -23.36 -3.87 -42.28
N THR A 104 -24.55 -3.58 -41.71
CA THR A 104 -25.81 -4.26 -42.13
C THR A 104 -26.82 -3.35 -42.87
N THR A 105 -26.57 -2.05 -43.03
CA THR A 105 -27.58 -1.12 -43.60
C THR A 105 -27.30 -0.77 -45.07
N VAL A 106 -27.15 -1.75 -45.98
CA VAL A 106 -27.26 -1.51 -47.44
C VAL A 106 -27.80 -2.75 -48.18
N ALA A 107 -28.94 -3.31 -47.80
CA ALA A 107 -29.64 -4.28 -48.65
C ALA A 107 -31.13 -4.41 -48.26
N GLY A 108 -31.99 -3.61 -48.88
CA GLY A 108 -33.44 -3.87 -48.82
C GLY A 108 -34.29 -2.62 -49.01
N LEU A 109 -34.49 -2.19 -50.26
CA LEU A 109 -35.70 -1.46 -50.62
C LEU A 109 -36.84 -2.47 -50.80
N PRO A 110 -37.90 -2.46 -49.96
CA PRO A 110 -39.17 -3.02 -50.37
C PRO A 110 -39.94 -1.96 -51.16
N THR A 111 -40.02 -2.17 -52.46
CA THR A 111 -41.00 -1.57 -53.38
C THR A 111 -42.40 -1.76 -52.82
N ALA A 112 -43.05 -0.68 -52.36
CA ALA A 112 -44.45 -0.71 -51.95
C ALA A 112 -45.35 -0.55 -53.18
N THR A 113 -45.78 -1.68 -53.75
CA THR A 113 -46.83 -1.72 -54.78
C THR A 113 -48.19 -1.49 -54.14
N ALA A 114 -48.87 -0.44 -54.60
CA ALA A 114 -50.26 -0.15 -54.30
C ALA A 114 -51.18 -1.30 -54.74
N THR A 115 -52.13 -1.71 -53.89
CA THR A 115 -53.33 -2.43 -54.33
C THR A 115 -54.49 -2.11 -53.39
N ARG A 116 -55.37 -1.24 -53.88
CA ARG A 116 -56.74 -1.06 -53.41
C ARG A 116 -57.60 -2.18 -53.99
N PRO A 117 -58.51 -2.78 -53.21
CA PRO A 117 -59.87 -2.88 -53.71
C PRO A 117 -60.93 -2.51 -52.67
N ALA A 118 -62.02 -1.94 -53.19
CA ALA A 118 -63.24 -1.62 -52.49
C ALA A 118 -64.10 -2.88 -52.25
N ARG A 119 -64.80 -2.96 -51.12
CA ARG A 119 -66.09 -3.68 -50.95
C ARG A 119 -66.67 -3.38 -49.56
N THR A 120 -67.68 -2.54 -49.40
CA THR A 120 -69.14 -2.75 -49.58
C THR A 120 -69.76 -3.71 -48.56
N GLY A 121 -70.66 -3.17 -47.73
CA GLY A 121 -71.67 -3.89 -46.94
C GLY A 121 -71.40 -3.90 -45.43
N VAL A 122 -72.35 -3.83 -44.50
CA VAL A 122 -73.82 -3.75 -44.51
C VAL A 122 -74.24 -3.26 -43.11
N VAL A 123 -75.37 -2.54 -43.05
CA VAL A 123 -76.10 -2.02 -41.88
C VAL A 123 -76.72 -3.13 -41.04
N ILE A 124 -76.68 -3.07 -39.69
CA ILE A 124 -77.76 -3.59 -38.82
C ILE A 124 -77.90 -2.74 -37.53
N SER A 125 -79.13 -2.25 -37.31
CA SER A 125 -79.69 -1.61 -36.11
C SER A 125 -79.84 -2.55 -34.90
N SER A 126 -79.81 -2.02 -33.66
CA SER A 126 -80.79 -2.32 -32.58
C SER A 126 -80.42 -1.44 -31.37
N GLN A 127 -81.15 -0.36 -31.07
CA GLN A 127 -82.18 -0.30 -30.02
C GLN A 127 -81.98 -1.31 -28.88
N ASN A 128 -81.53 -0.80 -27.71
CA ASN A 128 -82.29 -0.89 -26.47
C ASN A 128 -81.81 0.21 -25.51
#